data_AF-A0A382GNJ0-F1
#
_entry.id   AF-A0A382GNJ0-F1
#
_cell.length_a   1.000
_cell.length_b   1.000
_cell.length_c   1.000
_cell.angle_alpha   90.00
_cell.angle_beta   90.00
_cell.angle_gamma   90.00
#
_symmetry.space_group_name_H-M   'P 1'
#
loop_
_entity.id
_entity.type
_entity.pdbx_description
1 polymer ?
#
loop_
_entity_poly.entity_id
_entity_poly.type
_entity_poly.pdbx_seq_one_letter_code
_entity_poly.pdbx_strand_id
1 'polypeptide(L)'
;MGFSRNFLWLIIGLIPFFLFSGCGDLEPEMQDTRTVVLKMDFNQRSSSRSSQVSAADIAAYQTHLILALPSLESIFPWTASSSYQNHYHNSLAKELMIPPAEPMPKSGQVTMEIPLNTKNMRIAAFLFKQDYDMPQLKEVVREVGYFGESEPFSIGTNTNSLSLGITLQCAGPSTCD
;
A
#
# COMPACT_ATOMS: atom_id res chain seq x y z
N MET A 1 30.82 -42.39 21.87
CA MET A 1 30.39 -41.09 22.43
C MET A 1 31.53 -40.55 23.26
N GLY A 2 32.06 -39.38 22.89
CA GLY A 2 33.19 -38.74 23.57
C GLY A 2 33.36 -37.32 23.05
N PHE A 3 32.28 -36.55 23.04
CA PHE A 3 32.34 -35.13 22.71
C PHE A 3 33.07 -34.44 23.87
N SER A 4 34.31 -34.04 23.65
CA SER A 4 35.15 -33.50 24.71
C SER A 4 34.57 -32.18 25.22
N ARG A 5 34.50 -32.02 26.54
CA ARG A 5 33.93 -30.84 27.22
C ARG A 5 34.59 -29.51 26.78
N ASN A 6 35.81 -29.58 26.24
CA ASN A 6 36.55 -28.45 25.68
C ASN A 6 36.02 -27.99 24.31
N PHE A 7 35.48 -28.88 23.48
CA PHE A 7 34.91 -28.52 22.18
C PHE A 7 33.60 -27.76 22.34
N LEU A 8 32.81 -28.11 23.36
CA LEU A 8 31.57 -27.40 23.72
C LEU A 8 31.85 -25.96 24.16
N TRP A 9 32.94 -25.73 24.90
CA TRP A 9 33.37 -24.39 25.35
C TRP A 9 33.85 -23.49 24.20
N LEU A 10 34.53 -24.06 23.21
CA LEU A 10 34.94 -23.34 22.00
C LEU A 10 33.74 -22.88 21.15
N ILE A 11 32.71 -23.72 21.05
CA ILE A 11 31.46 -23.36 20.33
C ILE A 11 30.72 -22.24 21.07
N ILE A 12 30.62 -22.30 22.40
CA ILE A 12 29.94 -21.27 23.20
C ILE A 12 30.66 -19.91 23.12
N GLY A 13 31.99 -19.89 22.94
CA GLY A 13 32.76 -18.66 22.75
C GLY A 13 32.69 -18.08 21.33
N LEU A 14 32.56 -18.92 20.30
CA LEU A 14 32.48 -18.49 18.89
C LEU A 14 31.09 -17.97 18.51
N ILE A 15 30.01 -18.52 19.07
CA ILE A 15 28.63 -18.10 18.76
C ILE A 15 28.39 -16.60 19.03
N PRO A 16 28.78 -16.00 20.18
CA PRO A 16 28.60 -14.56 20.37
C PRO A 16 29.48 -13.75 19.41
N PHE A 17 30.66 -14.24 19.03
CA PHE A 17 31.51 -13.54 18.05
C PHE A 17 30.87 -13.47 16.65
N PHE A 18 30.19 -14.54 16.22
CA PHE A 18 29.44 -14.54 14.95
C PHE A 18 28.13 -13.73 15.03
N LEU A 19 27.45 -13.68 16.18
CA LEU A 19 26.23 -12.87 16.35
C LEU A 19 26.51 -11.37 16.45
N PHE A 20 27.68 -10.96 16.98
CA PHE A 20 28.05 -9.54 17.10
C PHE A 20 28.77 -8.97 15.88
N SER A 21 29.28 -9.79 14.97
CA SER A 21 29.94 -9.34 13.73
C SER A 21 28.97 -9.18 12.55
N GLY A 22 27.68 -9.45 12.75
CA GLY A 22 26.64 -9.44 11.71
C GLY A 22 25.79 -8.17 11.66
N CYS A 23 26.26 -7.04 12.18
CA CYS A 23 25.59 -5.75 12.01
C CYS A 23 26.34 -4.90 10.98
N GLY A 24 26.44 -5.44 9.76
CA GLY A 24 26.88 -4.70 8.59
C GLY A 24 25.67 -4.09 7.93
N ASP A 25 25.18 -3.00 8.52
CA ASP A 25 24.59 -1.85 7.84
C ASP A 25 24.03 -2.18 6.44
N LEU A 26 22.78 -2.68 6.42
CA LEU A 26 21.98 -2.68 5.20
C LEU A 26 21.62 -1.22 4.95
N GLU A 27 22.60 -0.45 4.46
CA GLU A 27 22.36 0.80 3.74
C GLU A 27 21.21 0.46 2.77
N PRO A 28 20.01 1.06 2.92
CA PRO A 28 18.92 0.72 2.04
C PRO A 28 19.42 1.03 0.63
N GLU A 29 19.52 0.02 -0.23
CA GLU A 29 19.87 0.23 -1.63
C GLU A 29 19.03 1.41 -2.12
N MET A 30 19.71 2.48 -2.53
CA MET A 30 19.07 3.67 -3.08
C MET A 30 18.43 3.27 -4.40
N GLN A 31 17.24 2.66 -4.34
CA GLN A 31 16.39 2.50 -5.49
C GLN A 31 15.97 3.90 -5.91
N ASP A 32 16.32 4.28 -7.13
CA ASP A 32 15.88 5.55 -7.71
C ASP A 32 14.35 5.62 -7.62
N THR A 33 13.85 6.51 -6.77
CA THR A 33 12.43 6.83 -6.69
C THR A 33 12.12 8.02 -7.57
N ARG A 34 10.91 8.06 -8.10
CA ARG A 34 10.43 9.23 -8.83
C ARG A 34 9.01 9.56 -8.38
N THR A 35 8.73 10.86 -8.25
CA THR A 35 7.36 11.34 -8.07
C THR A 35 6.58 11.12 -9.37
N VAL A 36 5.55 10.29 -9.32
CA VAL A 36 4.63 10.02 -10.41
C VAL A 36 3.30 10.69 -10.10
N VAL A 37 2.73 11.38 -11.09
CA VAL A 37 1.35 11.88 -11.00
C VAL A 37 0.39 10.75 -11.36
N LEU A 38 -0.35 10.24 -10.39
CA LEU A 38 -1.40 9.25 -10.57
C LEU A 38 -2.74 9.96 -10.77
N LYS A 39 -3.36 9.79 -11.93
CA LYS A 39 -4.71 10.30 -12.20
C LYS A 39 -5.69 9.17 -11.95
N MET A 40 -6.35 9.18 -10.79
CA MET A 40 -7.30 8.14 -10.40
C MET A 40 -8.69 8.43 -10.94
N ASP A 41 -9.28 7.47 -11.63
CA ASP A 41 -10.70 7.50 -12.02
C ASP A 41 -11.47 6.43 -11.24
N PHE A 42 -12.18 6.87 -10.20
CA PHE A 42 -12.96 6.01 -9.30
C PHE A 42 -14.28 5.50 -9.90
N ASN A 43 -14.60 5.90 -11.13
CA ASN A 43 -15.88 5.57 -11.80
C ASN A 43 -15.78 4.41 -12.79
N GLN A 44 -14.58 3.87 -13.02
CA GLN A 44 -14.34 2.97 -14.14
C GLN A 44 -14.68 1.51 -13.78
N ARG A 45 -15.98 1.18 -13.65
CA ARG A 45 -16.48 -0.21 -13.66
C ARG A 45 -17.08 -0.55 -15.02
N SER A 46 -16.72 -1.70 -15.56
CA SER A 46 -17.04 -2.20 -16.91
C SER A 46 -18.47 -2.75 -17.11
N SER A 47 -19.48 -2.35 -16.32
CA SER A 47 -20.85 -2.86 -16.49
C SER A 47 -21.99 -1.88 -16.18
N SER A 48 -22.98 -1.86 -17.07
CA SER A 48 -24.10 -0.91 -17.13
C SER A 48 -25.22 -1.09 -16.08
N ARG A 49 -24.99 -1.81 -14.96
CA ARG A 49 -26.09 -2.24 -14.05
C ARG A 49 -25.89 -1.97 -12.56
N SER A 50 -24.85 -1.26 -12.12
CA SER A 50 -24.67 -0.91 -10.69
C SER A 50 -24.41 0.58 -10.51
N SER A 51 -25.05 1.18 -9.50
CA SER A 51 -24.92 2.59 -9.10
C SER A 51 -23.46 3.05 -9.15
N GLN A 52 -23.16 4.00 -10.03
CA GLN A 52 -21.85 4.64 -10.06
C GLN A 52 -21.69 5.43 -8.75
N VAL A 53 -20.56 5.25 -8.06
CA VAL A 53 -20.24 6.08 -6.89
C VAL A 53 -20.04 7.50 -7.39
N SER A 54 -20.83 8.46 -6.91
CA SER A 54 -20.74 9.82 -7.44
C SER A 54 -19.49 10.53 -6.92
N ALA A 55 -19.01 11.53 -7.67
CA ALA A 55 -17.91 12.38 -7.20
C ALA A 55 -18.23 13.12 -5.89
N ALA A 56 -19.52 13.38 -5.63
CA ALA A 56 -19.98 13.97 -4.37
C ALA A 56 -19.88 12.98 -3.20
N ASP A 57 -20.21 11.71 -3.44
CA ASP A 57 -20.09 10.66 -2.43
C ASP A 57 -18.62 10.49 -2.07
N ILE A 58 -17.72 10.41 -3.05
CA ILE A 58 -16.27 10.32 -2.84
C ILE A 58 -15.72 11.52 -2.06
N ALA A 59 -16.21 12.73 -2.36
CA ALA A 59 -15.79 13.95 -1.69
C ALA A 59 -16.35 14.08 -0.26
N ALA A 60 -17.38 13.32 0.10
CA ALA A 60 -17.92 13.28 1.47
C ALA A 60 -17.06 12.44 2.42
N TYR A 61 -16.15 11.61 1.89
CA TYR A 61 -15.17 10.88 2.69
C TYR A 61 -14.04 11.81 3.13
N GLN A 62 -13.66 11.72 4.40
CA GLN A 62 -12.74 12.66 5.05
C GLN A 62 -11.28 12.24 4.90
N THR A 63 -11.00 10.94 4.96
CA THR A 63 -9.63 10.41 4.81
C THR A 63 -9.56 9.46 3.62
N HIS A 64 -8.54 9.66 2.77
CA HIS A 64 -8.23 8.78 1.64
C HIS A 64 -6.84 8.17 1.85
N LEU A 65 -6.79 6.85 1.95
CA LEU A 65 -5.55 6.09 2.02
C LEU A 65 -5.28 5.44 0.66
N ILE A 66 -4.12 5.73 0.08
CA ILE A 66 -3.70 5.24 -1.22
C ILE A 66 -2.40 4.50 -1.03
N LEU A 67 -2.38 3.22 -1.38
CA LEU A 67 -1.22 2.35 -1.28
C LEU A 67 -0.78 1.93 -2.67
N ALA A 68 0.48 2.19 -3.02
CA ALA A 68 1.13 1.58 -4.17
C ALA A 68 1.94 0.37 -3.73
N LEU A 69 1.59 -0.80 -4.27
CA LEU A 69 2.14 -2.07 -3.83
C LEU A 69 2.64 -2.87 -5.02
N PRO A 70 3.79 -3.57 -4.90
CA PRO A 70 4.14 -4.59 -5.88
C PRO A 70 3.11 -5.72 -5.80
N SER A 71 2.53 -6.06 -6.94
CA SER A 71 1.60 -7.18 -7.07
C SER A 71 2.39 -8.47 -7.03
N LEU A 72 2.19 -9.22 -5.96
CA LEU A 72 2.71 -10.58 -5.81
C LEU A 72 1.73 -11.61 -6.38
N GLU A 73 1.08 -11.32 -7.52
CA GLU A 73 -0.03 -12.12 -8.06
C GLU A 73 0.34 -13.61 -8.27
N SER A 74 1.62 -13.92 -8.45
CA SER A 74 2.13 -15.29 -8.54
C SER A 74 2.22 -16.04 -7.21
N ILE A 75 2.18 -15.34 -6.07
CA ILE A 75 2.38 -15.89 -4.71
C ILE A 75 1.15 -15.65 -3.83
N PHE A 76 0.52 -14.47 -3.95
CA PHE A 76 -0.68 -14.07 -3.24
C PHE A 76 -1.69 -13.50 -4.26
N PRO A 77 -2.77 -14.23 -4.57
CA PRO A 77 -3.86 -13.68 -5.37
C PRO A 77 -4.37 -12.42 -4.69
N TRP A 78 -4.22 -11.29 -5.37
CA TRP A 78 -4.67 -10.02 -4.84
C TRP A 78 -6.19 -9.98 -4.94
N THR A 79 -6.87 -9.95 -3.80
CA THR A 79 -8.31 -9.73 -3.72
C THR A 79 -8.54 -8.40 -3.02
N ALA A 80 -9.24 -7.48 -3.70
CA ALA A 80 -9.74 -6.26 -3.08
C ALA A 80 -10.45 -6.64 -1.77
N SER A 81 -9.92 -6.17 -0.64
CA SER A 81 -10.49 -6.38 0.69
C SER A 81 -10.66 -5.02 1.35
N SER A 82 -11.71 -4.84 2.14
CA SER A 82 -11.86 -3.66 3.01
C SER A 82 -10.84 -3.64 4.15
N SER A 83 -10.11 -4.74 4.40
CA SER A 83 -9.08 -4.85 5.43
C SER A 83 -7.76 -4.21 4.99
N TYR A 84 -7.69 -2.88 4.98
CA TYR A 84 -6.49 -2.13 4.58
C TYR A 84 -5.22 -2.53 5.36
N GLN A 85 -5.36 -3.00 6.60
CA GLN A 85 -4.23 -3.46 7.42
C GLN A 85 -3.46 -4.63 6.79
N ASN A 86 -4.11 -5.48 6.00
CA ASN A 86 -3.45 -6.59 5.30
C ASN A 86 -2.41 -6.07 4.29
N HIS A 87 -2.60 -4.85 3.80
CA HIS A 87 -1.74 -4.21 2.81
C HIS A 87 -0.69 -3.31 3.47
N TYR A 88 -1.00 -2.80 4.66
CA TYR A 88 -0.15 -1.92 5.46
C TYR A 88 1.18 -2.56 5.90
N HIS A 89 1.16 -3.84 6.29
CA HIS A 89 2.35 -4.53 6.79
C HIS A 89 3.33 -4.96 5.70
N ASN A 90 3.05 -4.64 4.44
CA ASN A 90 3.97 -4.90 3.35
C ASN A 90 5.09 -3.84 3.34
N SER A 91 6.33 -4.25 3.67
CA SER A 91 7.49 -3.36 3.69
C SER A 91 7.81 -2.72 2.33
N LEU A 92 7.23 -3.24 1.26
CA LEU A 92 7.36 -2.72 -0.10
C LEU A 92 6.25 -1.73 -0.48
N ALA A 93 5.26 -1.52 0.41
CA ALA A 93 4.21 -0.55 0.21
C ALA A 93 4.78 0.87 0.20
N LYS A 94 4.38 1.66 -0.80
CA LYS A 94 4.45 3.11 -0.73
C LYS A 94 3.07 3.64 -0.40
N GLU A 95 3.04 4.47 0.63
CA GLU A 95 1.81 4.92 1.26
C GLU A 95 1.66 6.42 1.06
N LEU A 96 0.47 6.84 0.64
CA LEU A 96 0.05 8.23 0.56
C LEU A 96 -1.29 8.35 1.29
N MET A 97 -1.29 9.10 2.37
CA MET A 97 -2.52 9.51 3.04
C MET A 97 -2.83 10.95 2.67
N ILE A 98 -4.08 11.18 2.27
CA ILE A 98 -4.62 12.51 2.07
C ILE A 98 -5.47 12.81 3.30
N PRO A 99 -4.99 13.67 4.21
CA PRO A 99 -5.75 14.06 5.39
C PRO A 99 -6.91 14.99 5.00
N PRO A 100 -7.95 15.11 5.83
CA PRO A 100 -9.15 15.90 5.52
C PRO A 100 -8.92 17.39 5.31
N ALA A 101 -7.77 17.93 5.74
CA ALA A 101 -7.37 19.30 5.43
C ALA A 101 -7.20 19.54 3.92
N GLU A 102 -6.95 18.49 3.14
CA GLU A 102 -6.84 18.52 1.69
C GLU A 102 -7.95 17.66 1.07
N PRO A 103 -9.11 18.24 0.70
CA PRO A 103 -10.15 17.47 0.03
C PRO A 103 -9.56 16.80 -1.21
N MET A 104 -9.82 15.51 -1.41
CA MET A 104 -9.28 14.78 -2.56
C MET A 104 -9.58 15.60 -3.82
N PRO A 105 -8.57 15.88 -4.66
CA PRO A 105 -8.73 16.82 -5.74
C PRO A 105 -9.87 16.37 -6.63
N LYS A 106 -10.74 17.31 -7.03
CA LYS A 106 -11.91 17.04 -7.90
C LYS A 106 -11.51 16.32 -9.21
N SER A 107 -10.23 16.34 -9.57
CA SER A 107 -9.64 15.67 -10.72
C SER A 107 -9.16 14.23 -10.47
N GLY A 108 -9.21 13.73 -9.22
CA GLY A 108 -8.68 12.42 -8.81
C GLY A 108 -7.15 12.32 -8.89
N GLN A 109 -6.44 13.43 -9.10
CA GLN A 109 -4.99 13.43 -9.33
C GLN A 109 -4.22 13.47 -8.01
N VAL A 110 -3.37 12.48 -7.77
CA VAL A 110 -2.51 12.41 -6.59
C VAL A 110 -1.07 12.21 -7.02
N THR A 111 -0.14 12.73 -6.24
CA THR A 111 1.30 12.59 -6.52
C THR A 111 1.92 11.67 -5.50
N MET A 112 2.65 10.66 -5.95
CA MET A 112 3.28 9.68 -5.07
C MET A 112 4.69 9.36 -5.56
N GLU A 113 5.63 9.17 -4.62
CA GLU A 113 6.97 8.67 -4.93
C GLU A 113 6.95 7.15 -5.06
N ILE A 114 7.21 6.66 -6.26
CA ILE A 114 7.21 5.23 -6.58
C ILE A 114 8.61 4.84 -7.11
N PRO A 115 9.19 3.70 -6.69
CA PRO A 115 10.46 3.23 -7.23
C PRO A 115 10.41 2.98 -8.74
N LEU A 116 11.48 3.36 -9.43
CA LEU A 116 11.64 3.14 -10.87
C LEU A 116 11.89 1.66 -11.18
N ASN A 117 11.63 1.29 -12.43
CA ASN A 117 11.82 -0.06 -12.98
C ASN A 117 11.02 -1.15 -12.24
N THR A 118 9.95 -0.75 -11.57
CA THR A 118 9.00 -1.65 -10.93
C THR A 118 8.05 -2.24 -11.96
N LYS A 119 7.80 -3.55 -11.85
CA LYS A 119 6.86 -4.29 -12.70
C LYS A 119 5.70 -4.77 -11.83
N ASN A 120 4.51 -4.81 -12.43
CA ASN A 120 3.28 -5.30 -11.79
C ASN A 120 2.95 -4.57 -10.49
N MET A 121 3.02 -3.25 -10.46
CA MET A 121 2.50 -2.46 -9.33
C MET A 121 0.96 -2.40 -9.40
N ARG A 122 0.30 -2.26 -8.26
CA ARG A 122 -1.14 -1.97 -8.15
C ARG A 122 -1.35 -0.82 -7.17
N ILE A 123 -2.39 -0.04 -7.39
CA ILE A 123 -2.89 0.92 -6.40
C ILE A 123 -4.05 0.28 -5.66
N ALA A 124 -4.04 0.37 -4.34
CA ALA A 124 -5.19 0.14 -3.49
C ALA A 124 -5.65 1.47 -2.90
N ALA A 125 -6.94 1.76 -2.97
CA ALA A 125 -7.54 2.97 -2.42
C ALA A 125 -8.58 2.61 -1.36
N PHE A 126 -8.54 3.30 -0.23
CA PHE A 126 -9.48 3.14 0.88
C PHE A 126 -10.00 4.51 1.30
N LEU A 127 -11.32 4.61 1.42
CA LEU A 127 -12.03 5.83 1.74
C LEU A 127 -12.70 5.66 3.11
N PHE A 128 -12.40 6.57 4.04
CA PHE A 128 -12.96 6.59 5.39
C PHE A 128 -13.88 7.79 5.61
N LYS A 129 -15.06 7.54 6.20
CA LYS A 129 -16.05 8.61 6.49
C LYS A 129 -15.55 9.57 7.56
N GLN A 130 -14.65 9.10 8.42
CA GLN A 130 -14.12 9.82 9.56
C GLN A 130 -12.72 10.35 9.25
N ASP A 131 -12.37 11.44 9.91
CA ASP A 131 -11.04 11.99 9.98
C ASP A 131 -10.13 11.07 10.80
N TYR A 132 -9.15 10.48 10.13
CA TYR A 132 -8.10 9.70 10.75
C TYR A 132 -6.72 10.18 10.34
N ASP A 133 -5.82 10.15 11.32
CA ASP A 133 -4.38 10.27 11.12
C ASP A 133 -3.71 8.90 10.93
N MET A 134 -2.51 8.92 10.35
CA MET A 134 -1.70 7.72 10.14
C MET A 134 -1.52 6.85 11.39
N PRO A 135 -1.16 7.38 12.57
CA PRO A 135 -1.00 6.54 13.76
C PRO A 135 -2.30 5.82 14.14
N GLN A 136 -3.45 6.50 13.97
CA GLN A 136 -4.76 5.94 14.30
C GLN A 136 -5.17 4.80 13.37
N LEU A 137 -4.78 4.87 12.10
CA LEU A 137 -5.00 3.79 11.12
C LEU A 137 -4.09 2.58 11.39
N LYS A 138 -2.88 2.81 11.91
CA LYS A 138 -1.89 1.76 12.24
C LYS A 138 -2.25 0.98 13.51
N GLU A 139 -2.70 1.69 14.54
CA GLU A 139 -2.90 1.10 15.87
C GLU A 139 -4.25 0.38 16.00
N VAL A 140 -5.27 0.85 15.29
CA VAL A 140 -6.64 0.35 15.42
C VAL A 140 -7.26 0.16 14.04
N VAL A 141 -7.91 -1.00 13.83
CA VAL A 141 -8.69 -1.27 12.61
C VAL A 141 -9.82 -0.25 12.52
N ARG A 142 -9.85 0.53 11.45
CA ARG A 142 -10.96 1.45 11.14
C ARG A 142 -11.91 0.87 10.10
N GLU A 143 -13.16 1.28 10.20
CA GLU A 143 -14.19 0.87 9.26
C GLU A 143 -14.04 1.66 7.95
N VAL A 144 -13.77 0.93 6.87
CA VAL A 144 -13.69 1.49 5.52
C VAL A 144 -15.11 1.61 4.96
N GLY A 145 -15.42 2.70 4.25
CA GLY A 145 -16.67 2.79 3.49
C GLY A 145 -16.49 2.23 2.08
N TYR A 146 -15.66 2.87 1.26
CA TYR A 146 -15.30 2.37 -0.07
C TYR A 146 -13.86 1.91 -0.14
N PHE A 147 -13.62 0.84 -0.89
CA PHE A 147 -12.28 0.38 -1.22
C PHE A 147 -12.22 -0.01 -2.69
N GLY A 148 -11.05 0.03 -3.30
CA GLY A 148 -10.87 -0.38 -4.68
C GLY A 148 -9.42 -0.61 -5.04
N GLU A 149 -9.21 -1.19 -6.21
CA GLU A 149 -7.88 -1.44 -6.75
C GLU A 149 -7.78 -1.05 -8.22
N SER A 150 -6.55 -0.76 -8.65
CA SER A 150 -6.23 -0.61 -10.07
C SER A 150 -5.83 -1.94 -10.70
N GLU A 151 -5.91 -1.97 -12.02
CA GLU A 151 -5.17 -2.96 -12.82
C GLU A 151 -3.65 -2.86 -12.58
N PRO A 152 -2.89 -3.94 -12.82
CA PRO A 152 -1.44 -3.91 -12.77
C PRO A 152 -0.84 -2.88 -13.73
N PHE A 153 0.20 -2.18 -13.27
CA PHE A 153 0.98 -1.25 -14.09
C PHE A 153 2.48 -1.39 -13.83
N SER A 154 3.29 -0.65 -14.58
CA SER A 154 4.75 -0.60 -14.41
C SER A 154 5.25 0.83 -14.48
N ILE A 155 6.29 1.16 -13.71
CA ILE A 155 6.94 2.46 -13.74
C ILE A 155 8.32 2.30 -14.36
N GLY A 156 8.52 2.91 -15.52
CA GLY A 156 9.83 2.99 -16.18
C GLY A 156 10.49 4.35 -15.96
N THR A 157 11.72 4.49 -16.43
CA THR A 157 12.51 5.73 -16.36
C THR A 157 11.83 6.95 -17.01
N ASN A 158 10.95 6.72 -17.98
CA ASN A 158 10.23 7.78 -18.72
C ASN A 158 8.80 8.03 -18.21
N THR A 159 8.34 7.35 -17.16
CA THR A 159 6.96 7.49 -16.65
C THR A 159 6.87 8.69 -15.70
N ASN A 160 6.30 9.80 -16.18
CA ASN A 160 6.07 11.01 -15.36
C ASN A 160 4.65 11.10 -14.80
N SER A 161 3.69 10.53 -15.52
CA SER A 161 2.28 10.54 -15.15
C SER A 161 1.61 9.28 -15.65
N LEU A 162 0.68 8.75 -14.87
CA LEU A 162 -0.09 7.56 -15.21
C LEU A 162 -1.56 7.79 -14.87
N SER A 163 -2.45 7.38 -15.78
CA SER A 163 -3.89 7.36 -15.49
C SER A 163 -4.29 5.95 -15.10
N LEU A 164 -4.96 5.80 -13.97
CA LEU A 164 -5.37 4.51 -13.42
C LEU A 164 -6.87 4.55 -13.13
N GLY A 165 -7.60 3.60 -13.69
CA GLY A 165 -8.98 3.33 -13.29
C GLY A 165 -8.99 2.53 -12.00
N ILE A 166 -9.85 2.93 -11.05
CA ILE A 166 -10.08 2.21 -9.80
C ILE A 166 -11.58 1.97 -9.69
N THR A 167 -11.99 0.71 -9.69
CA THR A 167 -13.39 0.39 -9.39
C THR A 167 -13.58 0.38 -7.88
N LEU A 168 -14.29 1.36 -7.33
CA LEU A 168 -14.69 1.34 -5.94
C LEU A 168 -15.78 0.30 -5.68
N GLN A 169 -15.67 -0.35 -4.53
CA GLN A 169 -16.57 -1.34 -4.00
C GLN A 169 -16.95 -0.93 -2.58
N CYS A 170 -18.21 -1.16 -2.25
CA CYS A 170 -18.70 -0.90 -0.91
C CYS A 170 -18.18 -1.97 0.06
N ALA A 171 -17.59 -1.55 1.18
CA ALA A 171 -17.09 -2.44 2.22
C ALA A 171 -18.20 -3.16 3.00
N GLY A 172 -19.39 -2.56 3.10
CA GLY A 172 -20.54 -3.16 3.76
C GLY A 172 -21.83 -2.34 3.59
N PRO A 173 -23.01 -2.96 3.68
CA PRO A 173 -24.29 -2.30 3.41
C PRO A 173 -24.63 -1.15 4.38
N SER A 174 -23.95 -1.04 5.52
CA SER A 174 -24.10 0.06 6.50
C SER A 174 -22.97 1.09 6.44
N THR A 175 -21.94 0.86 5.62
CA THR A 175 -20.76 1.73 5.55
C THR A 175 -20.83 2.67 4.36
N CYS A 176 -21.57 2.30 3.32
CA CYS A 176 -21.80 3.08 2.11
C CYS A 176 -23.24 3.56 2.08
N ASP A 177 -23.44 4.79 2.50
CA ASP A 177 -24.70 5.55 2.53
C ASP A 177 -24.35 7.02 2.39
#